data_AF-A0A8T3VNQ2-F1
#
_entry.id   AF-A0A8T3VNQ2-F1
#
_cell.length_a   1.000
_cell.length_b   1.000
_cell.length_c   1.000
_cell.angle_alpha   90.00
_cell.angle_beta   90.00
_cell.angle_gamma   90.00
#
_symmetry.space_group_name_H-M   'P 1'
#
loop_
_entity.id
_entity.type
_entity.pdbx_description
1 polymer ?
#
loop_
_entity_poly.entity_id
_entity_poly.type
_entity_poly.pdbx_seq_one_letter_code
_entity_poly.pdbx_strand_id
1 'polypeptide(L)'
;MKDIFDNTKFGRFNLKSRIIRTGLWESQNEGTHGLSQDIFNRYENLAKNNVGLIITELISLYSHDRFSDYSDYINYPYFIKEFKELTEMVHEHYIPIFAQIGFINCNVNGKQMMEVNDLTIEDIRKIQADYLVAAKKIAFAGFDGIQLNIGNNYFLSRVMDPFENQREDNYGGNTYNRVRMVLEIIKFIKDTTDLHVHCRVNLYKDPEDSLEICRILAENGADSLQITKFLSPQYFRKALSNENMLVDFTDKVASEVSIPVVLGGGLSNMKSMNDLMNRTNIEFFSMHRPFVRNQSLLSEWKENGYGESDCKTCNNCYWKKDSTCLIKSE
;
A
#
# COMPACT_ATOMS: atom_id res chain seq x y z
N MET A 1 -21.50 -14.46 -12.97
CA MET A 1 -21.06 -13.79 -11.73
C MET A 1 -19.57 -13.58 -11.85
N LYS A 2 -19.05 -12.42 -11.42
CA LYS A 2 -17.62 -12.15 -11.37
C LYS A 2 -16.96 -13.07 -10.33
N ASP A 3 -15.74 -13.52 -10.61
CA ASP A 3 -14.89 -14.30 -9.69
C ASP A 3 -13.55 -13.59 -9.44
N ILE A 4 -12.98 -13.74 -8.24
CA ILE A 4 -11.68 -13.16 -7.90
C ILE A 4 -10.54 -13.63 -8.81
N PHE A 5 -10.67 -14.77 -9.51
CA PHE A 5 -9.69 -15.28 -10.46
C PHE A 5 -9.96 -14.90 -11.92
N ASP A 6 -10.99 -14.10 -12.19
CA ASP A 6 -11.22 -13.56 -13.53
C ASP A 6 -10.07 -12.65 -13.95
N ASN A 7 -9.63 -12.79 -15.21
CA ASN A 7 -8.72 -11.84 -15.81
C ASN A 7 -9.38 -10.45 -15.88
N THR A 8 -8.68 -9.41 -15.44
CA THR A 8 -9.22 -8.04 -15.40
C THR A 8 -8.13 -6.99 -15.63
N LYS A 9 -8.53 -5.74 -15.84
CA LYS A 9 -7.61 -4.61 -15.97
C LYS A 9 -7.55 -3.80 -14.68
N PHE A 10 -6.33 -3.51 -14.22
CA PHE A 10 -6.05 -2.55 -13.16
C PHE A 10 -5.20 -1.43 -13.74
N GLY A 11 -5.84 -0.32 -14.13
CA GLY A 11 -5.20 0.72 -14.93
C GLY A 11 -4.70 0.12 -16.26
N ARG A 12 -3.39 0.18 -16.50
CA ARG A 12 -2.75 -0.42 -17.68
C ARG A 12 -2.41 -1.90 -17.55
N PHE A 13 -2.50 -2.48 -16.35
CA PHE A 13 -2.06 -3.84 -16.08
C PHE A 13 -3.18 -4.86 -16.32
N ASN A 14 -2.86 -5.99 -16.95
CA ASN A 14 -3.75 -7.14 -17.01
C ASN A 14 -3.43 -8.05 -15.83
N LEU A 15 -4.38 -8.21 -14.91
CA LEU A 15 -4.20 -9.03 -13.71
C LEU A 15 -4.85 -10.39 -13.92
N LYS A 16 -4.18 -11.46 -13.45
CA LYS A 16 -4.67 -12.84 -13.43
C LYS A 16 -5.61 -13.16 -12.26
N SER A 17 -5.75 -12.21 -11.34
CA SER A 17 -6.74 -12.22 -10.28
C SER A 17 -6.96 -10.79 -9.78
N ARG A 18 -8.04 -10.60 -9.03
CA ARG A 18 -8.44 -9.34 -8.40
C ARG A 18 -7.80 -9.12 -7.03
N ILE A 19 -6.85 -9.99 -6.66
CA ILE A 19 -6.20 -9.98 -5.35
C ILE A 19 -4.86 -9.26 -5.42
N ILE A 20 -4.73 -8.22 -4.61
CA ILE A 20 -3.51 -7.45 -4.43
C ILE A 20 -2.84 -7.90 -3.13
N ARG A 21 -1.61 -8.41 -3.23
CA ARG A 21 -0.80 -8.61 -2.03
C ARG A 21 -0.30 -7.25 -1.56
N THR A 22 -0.78 -6.79 -0.41
CA THR A 22 -0.27 -5.58 0.23
C THR A 22 0.87 -5.91 1.18
N GLY A 23 1.90 -5.07 1.23
CA GLY A 23 3.00 -5.19 2.18
C GLY A 23 2.69 -4.58 3.55
N LEU A 24 3.46 -5.01 4.55
CA LEU A 24 3.44 -4.49 5.93
C LEU A 24 4.88 -4.37 6.45
N TRP A 25 5.56 -5.49 6.72
CA TRP A 25 6.93 -5.52 7.28
C TRP A 25 7.80 -6.56 6.58
N GLU A 26 9.09 -6.32 6.37
CA GLU A 26 9.97 -7.33 5.79
C GLU A 26 10.63 -8.14 6.92
N SER A 27 10.68 -9.46 6.77
CA SER A 27 11.48 -10.33 7.64
C SER A 27 12.94 -10.21 7.23
N GLN A 28 13.67 -9.26 7.79
CA GLN A 28 15.12 -9.22 7.65
C GLN A 28 15.79 -9.55 8.99
N ASN A 29 16.90 -10.29 8.90
CA ASN A 29 17.62 -10.81 10.04
C ASN A 29 18.90 -10.00 10.28
N GLU A 30 19.41 -10.09 11.51
CA GLU A 30 20.71 -9.51 11.86
C GLU A 30 21.82 -10.04 10.95
N GLY A 31 22.55 -9.13 10.31
CA GLY A 31 23.66 -9.44 9.39
C GLY A 31 23.28 -9.58 7.92
N THR A 32 21.99 -9.52 7.54
CA THR A 32 21.62 -9.40 6.13
C THR A 32 21.82 -7.96 5.67
N HIS A 33 22.89 -7.71 4.90
CA HIS A 33 22.99 -6.47 4.13
C HIS A 33 22.11 -6.62 2.89
N GLY A 34 20.93 -5.99 2.89
CA GLY A 34 20.02 -6.00 1.75
C GLY A 34 18.98 -7.13 1.77
N LEU A 35 18.36 -7.38 0.61
CA LEU A 35 17.33 -8.41 0.45
C LEU A 35 17.92 -9.82 0.60
N SER A 36 17.44 -10.57 1.60
CA SER A 36 17.84 -11.95 1.83
C SER A 36 17.20 -12.92 0.83
N GLN A 37 17.78 -14.11 0.67
CA GLN A 37 17.20 -15.16 -0.20
C GLN A 37 15.77 -15.54 0.23
N ASP A 38 15.46 -15.50 1.52
CA ASP A 38 14.10 -15.77 2.03
C ASP A 38 13.08 -14.75 1.51
N ILE A 39 13.50 -13.50 1.31
CA ILE A 39 12.67 -12.46 0.70
C ILE A 39 12.44 -12.78 -0.78
N PHE A 40 13.49 -13.08 -1.54
CA PHE A 40 13.35 -13.49 -2.94
C PHE A 40 12.39 -14.68 -3.08
N ASN A 41 12.58 -15.73 -2.27
CA ASN A 41 11.72 -16.91 -2.27
C ASN A 41 10.25 -16.55 -1.95
N ARG A 42 10.01 -15.64 -1.00
CA ARG A 42 8.66 -15.17 -0.66
C ARG A 42 7.99 -14.50 -1.84
N TYR A 43 8.66 -13.55 -2.50
CA TYR A 43 8.10 -12.82 -3.63
C TYR A 43 7.88 -13.73 -4.84
N GLU A 44 8.80 -14.66 -5.11
CA GLU A 44 8.66 -15.66 -6.17
C GLU A 44 7.45 -16.56 -5.91
N ASN A 45 7.32 -17.06 -4.68
CA ASN A 45 6.17 -17.88 -4.28
C ASN A 45 4.85 -17.10 -4.42
N LEU A 46 4.80 -15.82 -4.06
CA LEU A 46 3.60 -15.01 -4.28
C LEU A 46 3.30 -14.85 -5.77
N ALA A 47 4.32 -14.51 -6.56
CA ALA A 47 4.20 -14.24 -7.98
C ALA A 47 3.71 -15.46 -8.77
N LYS A 48 4.21 -16.66 -8.45
CA LYS A 48 3.77 -17.90 -9.10
C LYS A 48 2.38 -18.38 -8.66
N ASN A 49 1.88 -17.95 -7.51
CA ASN A 49 0.63 -18.44 -6.92
C ASN A 49 -0.58 -17.49 -7.07
N ASN A 50 -0.98 -17.21 -8.32
CA ASN A 50 -2.26 -16.56 -8.64
C ASN A 50 -2.54 -15.16 -8.01
N VAL A 51 -1.56 -14.49 -7.38
CA VAL A 51 -1.71 -13.07 -7.00
C VAL A 51 -1.89 -12.22 -8.26
N GLY A 52 -2.69 -11.17 -8.20
CA GLY A 52 -2.90 -10.26 -9.33
C GLY A 52 -1.79 -9.22 -9.42
N LEU A 53 -1.45 -8.62 -8.28
CA LEU A 53 -0.44 -7.56 -8.16
C LEU A 53 0.26 -7.67 -6.80
N ILE A 54 1.56 -7.38 -6.77
CA ILE A 54 2.34 -7.35 -5.53
C ILE A 54 2.67 -5.89 -5.20
N ILE A 55 2.38 -5.49 -3.97
CA ILE A 55 2.92 -4.26 -3.37
C ILE A 55 3.94 -4.69 -2.34
N THR A 56 5.14 -4.16 -2.41
CA THR A 56 6.20 -4.48 -1.46
C THR A 56 5.81 -4.10 -0.04
N GLU A 57 6.52 -4.67 0.92
CA GLU A 57 6.70 -4.09 2.23
C GLU A 57 7.13 -2.62 2.16
N LEU A 58 7.05 -1.92 3.30
CA LEU A 58 7.45 -0.52 3.36
C LEU A 58 8.95 -0.36 3.06
N ILE A 59 9.25 0.37 2.00
CA ILE A 59 10.55 0.98 1.76
C ILE A 59 10.50 2.37 2.40
N SER A 60 11.29 2.56 3.45
CA SER A 60 11.30 3.83 4.19
C SER A 60 11.90 4.93 3.30
N LEU A 61 11.26 6.10 3.26
CA LEU A 61 11.84 7.25 2.56
C LEU A 61 13.13 7.71 3.23
N TYR A 62 13.20 7.59 4.56
CA TYR A 62 14.33 8.01 5.37
C TYR A 62 14.93 6.84 6.17
N SER A 63 16.25 6.77 6.23
CA SER A 63 16.98 5.68 6.91
C SER A 63 16.79 5.65 8.42
N HIS A 64 16.52 6.79 9.04
CA HIS A 64 16.28 6.88 10.50
C HIS A 64 14.85 6.49 10.88
N ASP A 65 13.93 6.45 9.92
CA ASP A 65 12.51 6.16 10.16
C ASP A 65 12.17 4.68 9.90
N ARG A 66 13.21 3.85 9.90
CA ARG A 66 13.09 2.41 9.75
C ARG A 66 12.51 1.79 11.02
N PHE A 67 11.65 0.79 10.83
CA PHE A 67 11.00 0.09 11.96
C PHE A 67 11.91 -0.91 12.67
N SER A 68 12.97 -1.33 11.99
CA SER A 68 14.08 -2.15 12.47
C SER A 68 15.36 -1.75 11.73
N ASP A 69 16.53 -2.12 12.25
CA ASP A 69 17.82 -1.87 11.58
C ASP A 69 17.96 -2.57 10.22
N TYR A 70 17.02 -3.46 9.93
CA TYR A 70 16.93 -4.27 8.73
C TYR A 70 15.68 -3.94 7.90
N SER A 71 15.01 -2.82 8.15
CA SER A 71 13.96 -2.39 7.22
C SER A 71 14.59 -1.76 5.98
N ASP A 72 13.96 -1.94 4.82
CA ASP A 72 14.43 -1.32 3.58
C ASP A 72 14.24 0.20 3.63
N TYR A 73 15.14 0.89 2.93
CA TYR A 73 15.06 2.33 2.72
C TYR A 73 15.64 2.72 1.37
N ILE A 74 15.12 3.79 0.80
CA ILE A 74 15.37 4.16 -0.60
C ILE A 74 16.83 4.52 -0.91
N ASN A 75 17.59 4.92 0.10
CA ASN A 75 18.98 5.37 -0.02
C ASN A 75 19.99 4.29 0.37
N TYR A 76 19.56 3.04 0.52
CA TYR A 76 20.45 1.91 0.73
C TYR A 76 21.37 1.71 -0.48
N PRO A 77 22.70 1.51 -0.29
CA PRO A 77 23.66 1.46 -1.41
C PRO A 77 23.34 0.45 -2.52
N TYR A 78 22.78 -0.71 -2.18
CA TYR A 78 22.48 -1.77 -3.15
C TYR A 78 21.01 -1.79 -3.58
N PHE A 79 20.21 -0.78 -3.19
CA PHE A 79 18.77 -0.71 -3.47
C PHE A 79 18.47 -1.00 -4.95
N ILE A 80 19.09 -0.24 -5.86
CA ILE A 80 18.82 -0.40 -7.30
C ILE A 80 19.15 -1.80 -7.80
N LYS A 81 20.28 -2.37 -7.35
CA LYS A 81 20.73 -3.69 -7.82
C LYS A 81 19.77 -4.78 -7.35
N GLU A 82 19.54 -4.86 -6.05
CA GLU A 82 18.75 -5.94 -5.44
C GLU A 82 17.27 -5.86 -5.80
N PHE A 83 16.70 -4.65 -5.81
CA PHE A 83 15.31 -4.50 -6.20
C PHE A 83 15.11 -4.72 -7.71
N LYS A 84 16.11 -4.42 -8.55
CA LYS A 84 16.04 -4.81 -9.96
C LYS A 84 15.99 -6.32 -10.14
N GLU A 85 16.88 -7.05 -9.45
CA GLU A 85 16.85 -8.52 -9.42
C GLU A 85 15.48 -9.04 -8.93
N LEU A 86 14.90 -8.41 -7.90
CA LEU A 86 13.58 -8.76 -7.37
C LEU A 86 12.47 -8.52 -8.41
N THR A 87 12.44 -7.35 -9.04
CA THR A 87 11.40 -7.01 -10.02
C THR A 87 11.50 -7.88 -11.26
N GLU A 88 12.71 -8.16 -11.75
CA GLU A 88 12.94 -9.02 -12.91
C GLU A 88 12.39 -10.43 -12.64
N MET A 89 12.68 -11.00 -11.47
CA MET A 89 12.14 -12.29 -11.06
C MET A 89 10.60 -12.29 -10.98
N VAL A 90 9.99 -11.24 -10.41
CA VAL A 90 8.52 -11.16 -10.32
C VAL A 90 7.89 -11.01 -11.71
N HIS A 91 8.56 -10.31 -12.63
CA HIS A 91 8.12 -10.12 -14.00
C HIS A 91 8.18 -11.40 -14.84
N GLU A 92 9.07 -12.36 -14.54
CA GLU A 92 9.06 -13.70 -15.17
C GLU A 92 7.72 -14.43 -14.98
N HIS A 93 6.97 -14.09 -13.94
CA HIS A 93 5.64 -14.61 -13.65
C HIS A 93 4.49 -13.74 -14.17
N TYR A 94 4.81 -12.69 -14.96
CA TYR A 94 3.88 -11.72 -15.53
C TYR A 94 3.06 -10.95 -14.48
N ILE A 95 3.70 -10.58 -13.36
CA ILE A 95 3.05 -9.89 -12.24
C ILE A 95 3.57 -8.47 -12.07
N PRO A 96 2.70 -7.45 -12.08
CA PRO A 96 3.13 -6.10 -11.75
C PRO A 96 3.52 -6.02 -10.27
N ILE A 97 4.59 -5.28 -10.00
CA ILE A 97 5.08 -5.04 -8.66
C ILE A 97 5.24 -3.54 -8.38
N PHE A 98 4.68 -3.09 -7.25
CA PHE A 98 4.72 -1.70 -6.82
C PHE A 98 5.56 -1.54 -5.55
N ALA A 99 6.37 -0.48 -5.49
CA ALA A 99 7.13 -0.12 -4.30
C ALA A 99 6.26 0.70 -3.33
N GLN A 100 6.02 0.20 -2.11
CA GLN A 100 5.36 0.99 -1.06
C GLN A 100 6.36 1.92 -0.39
N ILE A 101 6.09 3.23 -0.42
CA ILE A 101 6.96 4.23 0.19
C ILE A 101 6.24 5.09 1.22
N GLY A 102 6.92 5.41 2.31
CA GLY A 102 6.40 6.27 3.35
C GLY A 102 7.41 6.51 4.46
N PHE A 103 7.01 7.37 5.39
CA PHE A 103 7.68 7.61 6.66
C PHE A 103 6.65 8.05 7.71
N ILE A 104 6.93 7.83 8.98
CA ILE A 104 6.15 8.30 10.13
C ILE A 104 6.81 9.55 10.69
N ASN A 105 8.07 9.48 11.13
CA ASN A 105 8.75 10.60 11.78
C ASN A 105 9.39 11.53 10.75
N CYS A 106 8.94 12.78 10.70
CA CYS A 106 9.52 13.78 9.81
C CYS A 106 10.78 14.38 10.44
N ASN A 107 11.95 14.00 9.92
CA ASN A 107 13.19 14.69 10.23
C ASN A 107 13.71 15.37 8.96
N VAL A 108 13.66 16.70 8.93
CA VAL A 108 13.96 17.51 7.76
C VAL A 108 14.78 18.73 8.18
N ASN A 109 15.77 19.09 7.36
CA ASN A 109 16.67 20.23 7.60
C ASN A 109 17.29 20.27 9.01
N GLY A 110 17.69 19.09 9.53
CA GLY A 110 18.33 18.94 10.84
C GLY A 110 17.38 18.98 12.04
N LYS A 111 16.08 19.23 11.82
CA LYS A 111 15.04 19.14 12.85
C LYS A 111 14.51 17.71 12.92
N GLN A 112 14.07 17.30 14.11
CA GLN A 112 13.58 15.94 14.37
C GLN A 112 12.13 15.97 14.84
N MET A 113 11.36 14.94 14.49
CA MET A 113 9.97 14.76 14.89
C MET A 113 9.11 15.99 14.61
N MET A 114 9.29 16.56 13.43
CA MET A 114 8.51 17.70 12.97
C MET A 114 7.05 17.31 12.81
N GLU A 115 6.16 18.14 13.35
CA GLU A 115 4.73 18.04 13.12
C GLU A 115 4.32 18.82 11.86
N VAL A 116 3.15 18.50 11.30
CA VAL A 116 2.65 19.11 10.05
C VAL A 116 2.58 20.64 10.16
N ASN A 117 2.18 21.16 11.32
CA ASN A 117 2.02 22.59 11.56
C ASN A 117 3.35 23.34 11.65
N ASP A 118 4.45 22.65 11.97
CA ASP A 118 5.78 23.26 12.16
C ASP A 118 6.60 23.32 10.86
N LEU A 119 6.15 22.65 9.80
CA LEU A 119 6.86 22.64 8.52
C LEU A 119 6.91 24.04 7.91
N THR A 120 8.10 24.46 7.48
CA THR A 120 8.23 25.61 6.58
C THR A 120 7.94 25.19 5.14
N ILE A 121 7.72 26.16 4.25
CA ILE A 121 7.59 25.88 2.82
C ILE A 121 8.82 25.17 2.25
N GLU A 122 10.01 25.48 2.78
CA GLU A 122 11.24 24.83 2.36
C GLU A 122 11.30 23.37 2.83
N ASP A 123 10.79 23.06 4.02
CA ASP A 123 10.67 21.69 4.52
C ASP A 123 9.72 20.86 3.63
N ILE A 124 8.58 21.44 3.23
CA ILE A 124 7.62 20.79 2.31
C ILE A 124 8.29 20.50 0.96
N ARG A 125 8.97 21.49 0.37
CA ARG A 125 9.71 21.33 -0.89
C ARG A 125 10.79 20.26 -0.80
N LYS A 126 11.48 20.18 0.34
CA LYS A 126 12.49 19.14 0.57
C LYS A 126 11.88 17.74 0.57
N ILE A 127 10.75 17.55 1.26
CA ILE A 127 10.03 16.26 1.28
C ILE A 127 9.59 15.88 -0.14
N GLN A 128 9.06 16.84 -0.90
CA GLN A 128 8.67 16.62 -2.30
C GLN A 128 9.85 16.20 -3.18
N ALA A 129 10.99 16.87 -3.03
CA ALA A 129 12.22 16.53 -3.74
C ALA A 129 12.71 15.11 -3.36
N ASP A 130 12.58 14.72 -2.10
CA ASP A 130 12.95 13.37 -1.65
C ASP A 130 12.07 12.30 -2.29
N TYR A 131 10.75 12.52 -2.37
CA TYR A 131 9.84 11.62 -3.10
C TYR A 131 10.17 11.54 -4.59
N LEU A 132 10.55 12.65 -5.22
CA LEU A 132 10.96 12.66 -6.63
C LEU A 132 12.23 11.82 -6.85
N VAL A 133 13.25 11.98 -5.99
CA VAL A 133 14.47 11.17 -6.06
C VAL A 133 14.15 9.69 -5.84
N ALA A 134 13.26 9.40 -4.88
CA ALA A 134 12.81 8.05 -4.61
C ALA A 134 12.09 7.42 -5.81
N ALA A 135 11.15 8.13 -6.42
CA ALA A 135 10.40 7.65 -7.58
C ALA A 135 11.33 7.34 -8.76
N LYS A 136 12.35 8.17 -9.02
CA LYS A 136 13.35 7.88 -10.06
C LYS A 136 14.13 6.61 -9.78
N LYS A 137 14.51 6.37 -8.52
CA LYS A 137 15.21 5.13 -8.12
C LYS A 137 14.30 3.91 -8.25
N ILE A 138 13.05 4.02 -7.83
CA ILE A 138 12.02 2.96 -7.95
C ILE A 138 11.80 2.61 -9.43
N ALA A 139 11.62 3.62 -10.29
CA ALA A 139 11.50 3.40 -11.73
C ALA A 139 12.75 2.72 -12.32
N PHE A 140 13.94 3.19 -11.93
CA PHE A 140 15.20 2.60 -12.41
C PHE A 140 15.45 1.17 -11.89
N ALA A 141 14.90 0.84 -10.74
CA ALA A 141 14.91 -0.50 -10.16
C ALA A 141 13.85 -1.44 -10.77
N GLY A 142 13.12 -1.03 -11.82
CA GLY A 142 12.22 -1.91 -12.57
C GLY A 142 10.80 -2.04 -12.02
N PHE A 143 10.42 -1.25 -11.02
CA PHE A 143 9.04 -1.28 -10.51
C PHE A 143 8.04 -0.75 -11.54
N ASP A 144 6.84 -1.35 -11.56
CA ASP A 144 5.73 -0.93 -12.42
C ASP A 144 4.97 0.28 -11.87
N GLY A 145 5.08 0.49 -10.56
CA GLY A 145 4.36 1.52 -9.85
C GLY A 145 4.92 1.81 -8.47
N ILE A 146 4.37 2.85 -7.86
CA ILE A 146 4.72 3.33 -6.53
C ILE A 146 3.44 3.48 -5.72
N GLN A 147 3.41 2.87 -4.54
CA GLN A 147 2.35 3.12 -3.58
C GLN A 147 2.77 4.25 -2.63
N LEU A 148 2.11 5.39 -2.72
CA LEU A 148 2.20 6.44 -1.71
C LEU A 148 1.40 5.99 -0.48
N ASN A 149 2.09 5.82 0.64
CA ASN A 149 1.43 5.46 1.88
C ASN A 149 0.88 6.71 2.58
N ILE A 150 -0.37 7.02 2.26
CA ILE A 150 -1.15 8.17 2.74
C ILE A 150 -2.25 7.72 3.73
N GLY A 151 -2.08 6.54 4.32
CA GLY A 151 -2.96 5.98 5.34
C GLY A 151 -2.19 5.58 6.61
N ASN A 152 -2.88 4.93 7.54
CA ASN A 152 -2.29 4.22 8.70
C ASN A 152 -1.26 5.04 9.54
N ASN A 153 -1.52 6.33 9.79
CA ASN A 153 -0.68 7.26 10.57
C ASN A 153 0.70 7.59 9.98
N TYR A 154 0.94 7.29 8.70
CA TYR A 154 2.12 7.79 8.01
C TYR A 154 2.06 9.31 7.86
N PHE A 155 3.20 9.98 7.72
CA PHE A 155 3.30 11.43 7.75
C PHE A 155 2.35 12.11 6.76
N LEU A 156 2.32 11.66 5.50
CA LEU A 156 1.42 12.24 4.49
C LEU A 156 -0.06 12.06 4.83
N SER A 157 -0.43 11.01 5.60
CA SER A 157 -1.81 10.84 6.06
C SER A 157 -2.21 11.92 7.06
N ARG A 158 -1.26 12.40 7.89
CA ARG A 158 -1.45 13.49 8.85
C ARG A 158 -1.56 14.84 8.15
N VAL A 159 -0.87 15.02 7.02
CA VAL A 159 -0.99 16.24 6.20
C VAL A 159 -2.42 16.43 5.69
N MET A 160 -3.15 15.35 5.40
CA MET A 160 -4.52 15.43 4.90
C MET A 160 -5.58 15.47 6.01
N ASP A 161 -5.23 15.11 7.24
CA ASP A 161 -6.16 15.03 8.36
C ASP A 161 -6.44 16.44 8.94
N PRO A 162 -7.70 16.92 8.96
CA PRO A 162 -8.03 18.23 9.51
C PRO A 162 -7.77 18.37 11.02
N PHE A 163 -7.63 17.26 11.77
CA PHE A 163 -7.27 17.32 13.19
C PHE A 163 -5.78 17.56 13.40
N GLU A 164 -4.94 17.02 12.52
CA GLU A 164 -3.47 17.10 12.60
C GLU A 164 -2.92 18.31 11.83
N ASN A 165 -3.55 18.69 10.72
CA ASN A 165 -3.14 19.83 9.89
C ASN A 165 -4.08 21.04 10.11
N GLN A 166 -3.60 21.98 10.91
CA GLN A 166 -4.26 23.23 11.27
C GLN A 166 -3.54 24.45 10.66
N ARG A 167 -2.76 24.23 9.58
CA ARG A 167 -2.04 25.31 8.91
C ARG A 167 -3.02 26.32 8.30
N GLU A 168 -2.64 27.59 8.31
CA GLU A 168 -3.41 28.69 7.73
C GLU A 168 -2.88 29.12 6.34
N ASP A 169 -1.82 28.46 5.85
CA ASP A 169 -1.26 28.70 4.53
C ASP A 169 -1.92 27.81 3.45
N ASN A 170 -1.36 27.82 2.24
CA ASN A 170 -1.89 27.07 1.11
C ASN A 170 -1.81 25.53 1.27
N TYR A 171 -1.22 25.03 2.36
CA TYR A 171 -1.12 23.61 2.68
C TYR A 171 -2.06 23.18 3.82
N GLY A 172 -2.94 24.06 4.30
CA GLY A 172 -3.96 23.76 5.30
C GLY A 172 -5.32 24.44 5.06
N GLY A 173 -6.21 24.31 6.03
CA GLY A 173 -7.59 24.80 5.91
C GLY A 173 -8.48 23.81 5.15
N ASN A 174 -8.91 24.17 3.93
CA ASN A 174 -9.83 23.34 3.15
C ASN A 174 -9.19 22.03 2.64
N THR A 175 -10.03 21.09 2.23
CA THR A 175 -9.62 19.76 1.77
C THR A 175 -8.57 19.81 0.67
N TYR A 176 -8.79 20.62 -0.37
CA TYR A 176 -7.86 20.76 -1.49
C TYR A 176 -6.47 21.23 -1.06
N ASN A 177 -6.40 22.24 -0.17
CA ASN A 177 -5.14 22.73 0.36
C ASN A 177 -4.41 21.68 1.20
N ARG A 178 -5.13 20.91 2.04
CA ARG A 178 -4.51 19.82 2.81
C ARG A 178 -3.96 18.71 1.91
N VAL A 179 -4.62 18.40 0.80
CA VAL A 179 -4.14 17.39 -0.17
C VAL A 179 -3.02 17.93 -1.06
N ARG A 180 -2.86 19.27 -1.18
CA ARG A 180 -1.91 19.93 -2.10
C ARG A 180 -0.51 19.35 -2.09
N MET A 181 0.08 19.12 -0.91
CA MET A 181 1.42 18.57 -0.79
C MET A 181 1.54 17.22 -1.51
N VAL A 182 0.52 16.36 -1.38
CA VAL A 182 0.43 15.05 -2.04
C VAL A 182 0.22 15.21 -3.54
N LEU A 183 -0.63 16.14 -3.98
CA LEU A 183 -0.85 16.40 -5.41
C LEU A 183 0.43 16.84 -6.12
N GLU A 184 1.22 17.69 -5.47
CA GLU A 184 2.50 18.14 -6.00
C GLU A 184 3.51 16.97 -6.09
N ILE A 185 3.52 16.05 -5.12
CA ILE A 185 4.30 14.80 -5.21
C ILE A 185 3.83 13.93 -6.38
N ILE A 186 2.53 13.67 -6.51
CA ILE A 186 1.95 12.88 -7.60
C ILE A 186 2.35 13.49 -8.93
N LYS A 187 2.17 14.81 -9.09
CA LYS A 187 2.55 15.53 -10.30
C LYS A 187 4.02 15.32 -10.65
N PHE A 188 4.95 15.49 -9.69
CA PHE A 188 6.37 15.29 -9.95
C PHE A 188 6.70 13.86 -10.37
N ILE A 189 6.03 12.85 -9.81
CA ILE A 189 6.22 11.45 -10.19
C ILE A 189 5.74 11.21 -11.63
N LYS A 190 4.52 11.69 -11.97
CA LYS A 190 3.93 11.53 -13.29
C LYS A 190 4.69 12.30 -14.37
N ASP A 191 5.25 13.45 -14.04
CA ASP A 191 6.03 14.28 -14.98
C ASP A 191 7.43 13.70 -15.28
N THR A 192 7.94 12.78 -14.44
CA THR A 192 9.35 12.32 -14.53
C THR A 192 9.53 10.81 -14.65
N THR A 193 8.48 10.02 -14.50
CA THR A 193 8.51 8.56 -14.55
C THR A 193 7.22 8.02 -15.17
N ASP A 194 7.28 6.79 -15.70
CA ASP A 194 6.10 6.06 -16.18
C ASP A 194 5.45 5.19 -15.09
N LEU A 195 5.74 5.46 -13.81
CA LEU A 195 5.21 4.68 -12.69
C LEU A 195 3.69 4.86 -12.57
N HIS A 196 3.00 3.76 -12.29
CA HIS A 196 1.63 3.80 -11.79
C HIS A 196 1.63 4.34 -10.36
N VAL A 197 0.90 5.43 -10.10
CA VAL A 197 0.80 6.05 -8.78
C VAL A 197 -0.42 5.50 -8.05
N HIS A 198 -0.17 4.62 -7.09
CA HIS A 198 -1.20 4.01 -6.27
C HIS A 198 -1.26 4.70 -4.90
N CYS A 199 -2.44 5.13 -4.46
CA CYS A 199 -2.61 5.88 -3.22
C CYS A 199 -3.34 5.03 -2.17
N ARG A 200 -2.68 4.73 -1.04
CA ARG A 200 -3.37 4.16 0.13
C ARG A 200 -3.95 5.28 0.98
N VAL A 201 -5.27 5.33 1.13
CA VAL A 201 -5.99 6.45 1.76
C VAL A 201 -6.82 5.96 2.94
N ASN A 202 -6.81 6.72 4.03
CA ASN A 202 -7.68 6.46 5.18
C ASN A 202 -9.12 6.83 4.89
N LEU A 203 -10.06 6.06 5.43
CA LEU A 203 -11.34 6.60 5.86
C LEU A 203 -11.11 7.38 7.17
N TYR A 204 -11.14 8.72 7.08
CA TYR A 204 -11.06 9.62 8.23
C TYR A 204 -12.40 9.70 8.96
N LYS A 205 -12.41 10.44 10.07
CA LYS A 205 -13.62 10.62 10.90
C LYS A 205 -14.77 11.29 10.14
N ASP A 206 -14.45 12.18 9.20
CA ASP A 206 -15.42 12.79 8.28
C ASP A 206 -15.40 12.03 6.94
N PRO A 207 -16.43 11.23 6.64
CA PRO A 207 -16.49 10.47 5.40
C PRO A 207 -16.69 11.32 4.16
N GLU A 208 -17.32 12.50 4.25
CA GLU A 208 -17.52 13.37 3.09
C GLU A 208 -16.21 14.05 2.70
N ASP A 209 -15.45 14.52 3.69
CA ASP A 209 -14.08 15.02 3.47
C ASP A 209 -13.16 13.91 2.92
N SER A 210 -13.27 12.69 3.46
CA SER A 210 -12.51 11.52 2.95
C SER A 210 -12.84 11.19 1.49
N LEU A 211 -14.12 11.30 1.11
CA LEU A 211 -14.58 11.08 -0.26
C LEU A 211 -14.04 12.16 -1.19
N GLU A 212 -14.08 13.42 -0.75
CA GLU A 212 -13.53 14.55 -1.50
C GLU A 212 -12.01 14.42 -1.70
N ILE A 213 -11.26 13.97 -0.69
CA ILE A 213 -9.85 13.60 -0.84
C ILE A 213 -9.66 12.56 -1.96
N CYS A 214 -10.50 11.51 -1.98
CA CYS A 214 -10.41 10.47 -3.01
C CYS A 214 -10.70 11.00 -4.42
N ARG A 215 -11.71 11.87 -4.58
CA ARG A 215 -12.02 12.53 -5.86
C ARG A 215 -10.86 13.40 -6.33
N ILE A 216 -10.37 14.27 -5.46
CA ILE A 216 -9.25 15.17 -5.77
C ILE A 216 -8.01 14.37 -6.19
N LEU A 217 -7.66 13.30 -5.47
CA LEU A 217 -6.54 12.42 -5.86
C LEU A 217 -6.74 11.80 -7.25
N ALA A 218 -7.94 11.27 -7.52
CA ALA A 218 -8.26 10.64 -8.80
C ALA A 218 -8.20 11.62 -9.98
N GLU A 219 -8.71 12.84 -9.80
CA GLU A 219 -8.69 13.89 -10.82
C GLU A 219 -7.29 14.47 -11.07
N ASN A 220 -6.38 14.34 -10.09
CA ASN A 220 -5.05 14.95 -10.12
C ASN A 220 -3.91 13.93 -10.25
N GLY A 221 -4.18 12.77 -10.87
CA GLY A 221 -3.14 11.88 -11.39
C GLY A 221 -2.83 10.65 -10.54
N ALA A 222 -3.59 10.36 -9.48
CA ALA A 222 -3.57 9.02 -8.89
C ALA A 222 -4.15 8.03 -9.90
N ASP A 223 -3.45 6.92 -10.14
CA ASP A 223 -3.86 5.91 -11.11
C ASP A 223 -4.73 4.81 -10.46
N SER A 224 -4.70 4.66 -9.13
CA SER A 224 -5.64 3.83 -8.37
C SER A 224 -5.61 4.13 -6.87
N LEU A 225 -6.68 3.77 -6.15
CA LEU A 225 -6.83 3.98 -4.71
C LEU A 225 -6.92 2.65 -3.95
N GLN A 226 -6.36 2.59 -2.75
CA GLN A 226 -6.63 1.54 -1.76
C GLN A 226 -7.17 2.17 -0.49
N ILE A 227 -8.42 1.85 -0.16
CA ILE A 227 -9.11 2.41 0.99
C ILE A 227 -8.82 1.56 2.23
N THR A 228 -8.30 2.18 3.28
CA THR A 228 -7.93 1.52 4.55
C THR A 228 -8.57 2.24 5.75
N LYS A 229 -8.54 1.61 6.93
CA LYS A 229 -8.93 2.30 8.17
C LYS A 229 -7.78 3.16 8.69
N PHE A 230 -8.13 4.25 9.37
CA PHE A 230 -7.17 5.12 10.07
C PHE A 230 -6.25 4.35 11.03
N LEU A 231 -6.84 3.46 11.85
CA LEU A 231 -6.08 2.66 12.81
C LEU A 231 -5.07 1.74 12.11
N SER A 232 -3.95 1.50 12.80
CA SER A 232 -2.92 0.57 12.32
C SER A 232 -3.52 -0.79 11.96
N PRO A 233 -2.99 -1.47 10.92
CA PRO A 233 -3.48 -2.77 10.49
C PRO A 233 -3.53 -3.86 11.58
N GLN A 234 -2.76 -3.69 12.66
CA GLN A 234 -2.82 -4.54 13.85
C GLN A 234 -4.23 -4.61 14.49
N TYR A 235 -5.08 -3.60 14.29
CA TYR A 235 -6.44 -3.57 14.86
C TYR A 235 -7.51 -4.15 13.93
N PHE A 236 -7.15 -4.61 12.73
CA PHE A 236 -8.09 -5.33 11.86
C PHE A 236 -8.43 -6.70 12.45
N ARG A 237 -9.47 -6.77 13.29
CA ARG A 237 -10.07 -8.04 13.74
C ARG A 237 -10.84 -8.71 12.60
N LYS A 238 -11.02 -10.04 12.70
CA LYS A 238 -11.85 -10.86 11.78
C LYS A 238 -13.32 -10.43 11.94
N ALA A 239 -13.73 -9.37 11.24
CA ALA A 239 -15.09 -8.86 11.27
C ALA A 239 -15.45 -8.31 9.89
N LEU A 240 -15.92 -9.21 9.02
CA LEU A 240 -16.86 -8.86 7.96
C LEU A 240 -18.27 -9.01 8.57
N SER A 241 -18.61 -8.16 9.54
CA SER A 241 -20.01 -8.01 9.97
C SER A 241 -20.75 -7.20 8.91
N ASN A 242 -22.05 -7.46 8.74
CA ASN A 242 -22.93 -6.94 7.68
C ASN A 242 -23.06 -5.40 7.60
N GLU A 243 -22.44 -4.66 8.51
CA GLU A 243 -22.32 -3.20 8.50
C GLU A 243 -20.83 -2.85 8.60
N ASN A 244 -20.12 -2.95 7.48
CA ASN A 244 -18.71 -2.59 7.43
C ASN A 244 -18.60 -1.23 6.74
N MET A 245 -18.56 -0.15 7.53
CA MET A 245 -18.37 1.23 7.06
C MET A 245 -17.24 1.36 6.02
N LEU A 246 -16.19 0.52 6.10
CA LEU A 246 -15.13 0.51 5.11
C LEU A 246 -15.60 -0.03 3.74
N VAL A 247 -16.43 -1.06 3.72
CA VAL A 247 -17.03 -1.60 2.48
C VAL A 247 -17.93 -0.53 1.88
N ASP A 248 -18.85 0.04 2.67
CA ASP A 248 -19.81 1.02 2.15
C ASP A 248 -19.11 2.28 1.63
N PHE A 249 -18.08 2.75 2.33
CA PHE A 249 -17.26 3.86 1.87
C PHE A 249 -16.45 3.50 0.61
N THR A 250 -15.84 2.31 0.55
CA THR A 250 -15.10 1.87 -0.64
C THR A 250 -16.02 1.73 -1.86
N ASP A 251 -17.24 1.23 -1.67
CA ASP A 251 -18.27 1.14 -2.70
C ASP A 251 -18.67 2.53 -3.20
N LYS A 252 -18.91 3.48 -2.28
CA LYS A 252 -19.19 4.89 -2.62
C LYS A 252 -18.06 5.50 -3.44
N VAL A 253 -16.80 5.39 -2.98
CA VAL A 253 -15.63 5.89 -3.73
C VAL A 253 -15.56 5.23 -5.11
N ALA A 254 -15.69 3.91 -5.21
CA ALA A 254 -15.65 3.18 -6.48
C ALA A 254 -16.75 3.59 -7.47
N SER A 255 -17.90 4.07 -6.98
CA SER A 255 -18.98 4.59 -7.82
C SER A 255 -18.76 6.01 -8.33
N GLU A 256 -17.83 6.76 -7.74
CA GLU A 256 -17.63 8.19 -8.02
C GLU A 256 -16.30 8.53 -8.71
N VAL A 257 -15.35 7.60 -8.73
CA VAL A 257 -14.07 7.79 -9.42
C VAL A 257 -13.93 6.82 -10.59
N SER A 258 -13.23 7.24 -11.65
CA SER A 258 -13.00 6.42 -12.84
C SER A 258 -11.79 5.49 -12.76
N ILE A 259 -11.01 5.59 -11.68
CA ILE A 259 -9.79 4.79 -11.45
C ILE A 259 -10.10 3.56 -10.59
N PRO A 260 -9.30 2.48 -10.69
CA PRO A 260 -9.49 1.29 -9.85
C PRO A 260 -9.44 1.60 -8.35
N VAL A 261 -10.38 1.03 -7.60
CA VAL A 261 -10.47 1.16 -6.14
C VAL A 261 -10.35 -0.22 -5.49
N VAL A 262 -9.49 -0.31 -4.48
CA VAL A 262 -9.14 -1.55 -3.77
C VAL A 262 -9.65 -1.48 -2.34
N LEU A 263 -10.37 -2.52 -1.91
CA LEU A 263 -10.78 -2.68 -0.52
C LEU A 263 -9.62 -3.15 0.37
N GLY A 264 -9.34 -2.39 1.43
CA GLY A 264 -8.27 -2.61 2.39
C GLY A 264 -8.61 -3.53 3.57
N GLY A 265 -7.93 -4.67 3.69
CA GLY A 265 -7.81 -5.41 4.95
C GLY A 265 -9.03 -6.23 5.41
N GLY A 266 -8.80 -7.12 6.38
CA GLY A 266 -9.86 -7.94 7.00
C GLY A 266 -10.45 -9.08 6.16
N LEU A 267 -9.95 -9.27 4.92
CA LEU A 267 -10.44 -10.29 3.99
C LEU A 267 -9.69 -11.62 4.17
N SER A 268 -10.45 -12.71 4.22
CA SER A 268 -9.91 -14.05 4.45
C SER A 268 -10.72 -15.19 3.82
N ASN A 269 -11.74 -14.89 3.01
CA ASN A 269 -12.66 -15.88 2.47
C ASN A 269 -13.04 -15.51 1.02
N MET A 270 -12.90 -16.48 0.11
CA MET A 270 -13.18 -16.33 -1.31
C MET A 270 -14.65 -16.00 -1.58
N LYS A 271 -15.58 -16.71 -0.95
CA LYS A 271 -17.03 -16.48 -1.12
C LYS A 271 -17.41 -15.06 -0.72
N SER A 272 -16.93 -14.56 0.42
CA SER A 272 -17.20 -13.18 0.84
C SER A 272 -16.71 -12.14 -0.17
N MET A 273 -15.53 -12.34 -0.78
CA MET A 273 -15.00 -11.42 -1.78
C MET A 273 -15.80 -11.48 -3.10
N ASN A 274 -16.15 -12.68 -3.56
CA ASN A 274 -17.01 -12.87 -4.73
C ASN A 274 -18.40 -12.24 -4.51
N ASP A 275 -19.02 -12.47 -3.35
CA ASP A 275 -20.33 -11.89 -2.99
C ASP A 275 -20.26 -10.36 -2.96
N LEU A 276 -19.22 -9.78 -2.35
CA LEU A 276 -19.00 -8.33 -2.32
C LEU A 276 -18.89 -7.75 -3.72
N MET A 277 -18.06 -8.34 -4.57
CA MET A 277 -17.84 -7.86 -5.93
C MET A 277 -19.09 -7.95 -6.83
N ASN A 278 -19.97 -8.93 -6.59
CA ASN A 278 -21.19 -9.06 -7.38
C ASN A 278 -22.35 -8.18 -6.87
N ARG A 279 -22.23 -7.57 -5.68
CA ARG A 279 -23.28 -6.71 -5.08
C ARG A 279 -22.88 -5.25 -4.89
N THR A 280 -21.63 -4.89 -5.16
CA THR A 280 -21.05 -3.55 -5.01
C THR A 280 -20.24 -3.18 -6.25
N ASN A 281 -19.71 -1.96 -6.30
CA ASN A 281 -18.77 -1.48 -7.31
C ASN A 281 -17.31 -1.85 -6.98
N ILE A 282 -17.05 -2.57 -5.89
CA ILE A 282 -15.70 -2.97 -5.47
C ILE A 282 -15.22 -4.12 -6.36
N GLU A 283 -14.10 -3.89 -7.07
CA GLU A 283 -13.54 -4.87 -7.99
C GLU A 283 -12.24 -5.53 -7.52
N PHE A 284 -11.54 -4.92 -6.57
CA PHE A 284 -10.21 -5.35 -6.14
C PHE A 284 -10.11 -5.45 -4.63
N PHE A 285 -9.33 -6.43 -4.17
CA PHE A 285 -9.23 -6.79 -2.78
C PHE A 285 -7.77 -6.90 -2.36
N SER A 286 -7.41 -6.30 -1.23
CA SER A 286 -6.05 -6.40 -0.70
C SER A 286 -5.95 -7.37 0.49
N MET A 287 -4.91 -8.19 0.49
CA MET A 287 -4.61 -9.17 1.53
C MET A 287 -3.13 -9.14 1.90
N HIS A 288 -2.82 -9.40 3.18
CA HIS A 288 -1.45 -9.53 3.67
C HIS A 288 -1.28 -10.74 4.58
N ARG A 289 -1.88 -10.71 5.78
CA ARG A 289 -1.70 -11.78 6.79
C ARG A 289 -2.06 -13.19 6.30
N PRO A 290 -3.08 -13.39 5.43
CA PRO A 290 -3.28 -14.67 4.78
C PRO A 290 -2.05 -15.19 4.03
N PHE A 291 -1.36 -14.33 3.28
CA PHE A 291 -0.15 -14.67 2.54
C PHE A 291 1.06 -14.93 3.44
N VAL A 292 1.14 -14.25 4.59
CA VAL A 292 2.15 -14.57 5.62
C VAL A 292 1.95 -15.99 6.16
N ARG A 293 0.70 -16.47 6.26
CA ARG A 293 0.38 -17.83 6.71
C ARG A 293 0.64 -18.86 5.60
N ASN A 294 0.19 -18.59 4.38
CA ASN A 294 0.32 -19.50 3.26
C ASN A 294 0.47 -18.69 1.96
N GLN A 295 1.66 -18.72 1.35
CA GLN A 295 1.96 -17.99 0.12
C GLN A 295 1.27 -18.61 -1.11
N SER A 296 0.87 -19.88 -1.04
CA SER A 296 0.21 -20.64 -2.12
C SER A 296 -1.32 -20.63 -2.04
N LEU A 297 -1.90 -19.94 -1.04
CA LEU A 297 -3.34 -20.04 -0.72
C LEU A 297 -4.25 -19.80 -1.93
N LEU A 298 -3.88 -18.88 -2.84
CA LEU A 298 -4.74 -18.54 -3.98
C LEU A 298 -4.77 -19.64 -5.04
N SER A 299 -3.65 -20.37 -5.24
CA SER A 299 -3.65 -21.55 -6.12
C SER A 299 -4.53 -22.64 -5.54
N GLU A 300 -4.41 -22.90 -4.24
CA GLU A 300 -5.27 -23.87 -3.54
C GLU A 300 -6.75 -23.48 -3.64
N TRP A 301 -7.08 -22.21 -3.44
CA TRP A 301 -8.47 -21.72 -3.56
C TRP A 301 -9.02 -21.89 -4.97
N LYS A 302 -8.21 -21.60 -5.98
CA LYS A 302 -8.57 -21.74 -7.39
C LYS A 302 -8.81 -23.20 -7.77
N GLU A 303 -7.92 -24.10 -7.35
CA GLU A 303 -8.03 -25.55 -7.59
C GLU A 303 -9.25 -26.15 -6.90
N ASN A 304 -9.52 -25.75 -5.65
CA ASN A 304 -10.64 -26.26 -4.87
C ASN A 304 -11.99 -25.63 -5.26
N GLY A 305 -11.99 -24.49 -5.95
CA GLY A 305 -13.19 -23.68 -6.21
C GLY A 305 -13.79 -23.05 -4.94
N TYR A 306 -13.10 -23.12 -3.81
CA TYR A 306 -13.46 -22.55 -2.52
C TYR A 306 -12.20 -22.23 -1.72
N GLY A 307 -12.28 -21.19 -0.88
CA GLY A 307 -11.14 -20.76 -0.10
C GLY A 307 -11.48 -20.04 1.20
N GLU A 308 -10.88 -20.49 2.30
CA GLU A 308 -10.77 -19.74 3.55
C GLU A 308 -9.32 -19.76 4.03
N SER A 309 -8.86 -18.64 4.59
CA SER A 309 -7.49 -18.52 5.10
C SER A 309 -7.37 -19.09 6.51
N ASP A 310 -6.32 -19.90 6.72
CA ASP A 310 -5.94 -20.39 8.05
C ASP A 310 -5.39 -19.32 9.00
N CYS A 311 -5.20 -18.08 8.51
CA CYS A 311 -4.69 -17.00 9.32
C CYS A 311 -5.62 -16.71 10.52
N LYS A 312 -5.12 -16.95 11.73
CA LYS A 312 -5.88 -16.70 12.98
C LYS A 312 -5.96 -15.24 13.38
N THR A 313 -5.35 -14.31 12.62
CA THR A 313 -5.38 -12.88 12.92
C THR A 313 -4.82 -12.57 14.34
N CYS A 314 -3.83 -13.34 14.80
CA CYS A 314 -3.23 -13.18 16.12
C CYS A 314 -2.27 -11.98 16.24
N ASN A 315 -1.91 -11.36 15.11
CA ASN A 315 -0.97 -10.25 15.00
C ASN A 315 0.47 -10.54 15.47
N ASN A 316 0.86 -11.81 15.66
CA ASN A 316 2.24 -12.15 16.02
C ASN A 316 3.26 -11.68 14.98
N CYS A 317 2.95 -11.81 13.69
CA CYS A 317 3.77 -11.28 12.59
C CYS A 317 3.93 -9.76 12.67
N TYR A 318 2.91 -9.05 13.18
CA TYR A 318 2.98 -7.61 13.38
C TYR A 318 3.85 -7.25 14.60
N TRP A 319 3.58 -7.86 15.76
CA TRP A 319 4.28 -7.54 17.01
C TRP A 319 5.77 -7.85 16.97
N LYS A 320 6.15 -8.92 16.26
CA LYS A 320 7.56 -9.26 16.07
C LYS A 320 8.21 -8.51 14.90
N LYS A 321 7.45 -7.66 14.20
CA LYS A 321 7.90 -6.92 13.01
C LYS A 321 8.54 -7.84 11.97
N ASP A 322 7.86 -8.95 11.71
CA ASP A 322 8.36 -10.05 10.89
C ASP A 322 7.20 -10.60 10.04
N SER A 323 7.36 -10.62 8.72
CA SER A 323 6.43 -11.28 7.78
C SER A 323 6.54 -12.82 7.78
N THR A 324 6.65 -13.41 8.96
CA THR A 324 6.63 -14.86 9.19
C THR A 324 5.46 -15.25 10.07
N CYS A 325 4.76 -16.31 9.69
CA CYS A 325 3.72 -16.87 10.53
C CYS A 325 4.35 -17.68 11.68
N LEU A 326 4.03 -17.30 12.92
CA LEU A 326 4.55 -17.97 14.12
C LEU A 326 3.63 -19.09 14.64
N ILE A 327 2.50 -19.29 13.98
CA ILE A 327 1.62 -20.43 14.26
C ILE A 327 2.18 -21.60 13.47
N LYS A 328 2.61 -22.64 14.17
CA LYS A 328 3.06 -23.89 13.52
C LYS A 328 1.85 -24.54 12.84
N SER A 329 2.05 -25.08 11.64
CA SER A 329 1.07 -25.98 11.05
C SER A 329 0.97 -27.22 11.94
N GLU A 330 -0.25 -27.60 12.27
CA GLU A 330 -0.55 -28.83 13.05
C GLU A 330 -0.19 -30.09 12.26
#